data_AF-A0A0F9A3I6-F1
#
_entry.id   AF-A0A0F9A3I6-F1
#
_cell.length_a   1.000
_cell.length_b   1.000
_cell.length_c   1.000
_cell.angle_alpha   90.00
_cell.angle_beta   90.00
_cell.angle_gamma   90.00
#
_symmetry.space_group_name_H-M   'P 1'
#
loop_
_entity.id
_entity.type
_entity.pdbx_description
1 polymer ?
#
loop_
_entity_poly.entity_id
_entity_poly.type
_entity_poly.pdbx_seq_one_letter_code
_entity_poly.pdbx_strand_id
1 'polypeptide(L)'
;FPVGASTLLGTRLVVTKKAKGKFRVIEDELRRIREIEDAFIEFLDEWKPDVWAMEEPGKCLMKRNGQWVTNPSNLRTACLMWGSISGICRARGIYIVQYTSQAIKKAICGSNKASKVDMEKEIKGRYGDYTGWATSKKVEHEVDAVGAAVTAFKEPFIMTLLRKLESGA
;
A
#
# COMPACT_ATOMS: atom_id res chain seq x y z
N PHE A 1 2.98 -18.57 -14.70
CA PHE A 1 2.45 -19.28 -13.51
C PHE A 1 2.39 -18.30 -12.34
N PRO A 2 1.24 -18.18 -11.65
CA PRO A 2 1.20 -17.47 -10.37
C PRO A 2 2.26 -18.05 -9.43
N VAL A 3 3.02 -17.20 -8.74
CA VAL A 3 4.05 -17.67 -7.82
C VAL A 3 3.34 -18.25 -6.59
N GLY A 4 3.40 -19.57 -6.42
CA GLY A 4 2.93 -20.23 -5.19
C GLY A 4 1.41 -20.29 -4.99
N ALA A 5 0.60 -20.43 -6.05
CA ALA A 5 -0.87 -20.50 -5.95
C ALA A 5 -1.53 -19.26 -5.32
N SER A 6 -0.90 -18.08 -5.45
CA SER A 6 -1.46 -16.80 -4.99
C SER A 6 -2.58 -16.29 -5.92
N THR A 7 -3.65 -15.74 -5.35
CA THR A 7 -4.76 -15.10 -6.08
C THR A 7 -4.89 -13.64 -5.66
N LEU A 8 -5.14 -12.74 -6.62
CA LEU A 8 -5.54 -11.35 -6.34
C LEU A 8 -7.05 -11.26 -6.30
N LEU A 9 -7.60 -10.78 -5.18
CA LEU A 9 -9.05 -10.83 -4.92
C LEU A 9 -9.74 -9.49 -5.21
N GLY A 10 -9.09 -8.37 -4.93
CA GLY A 10 -9.67 -7.04 -5.14
C GLY A 10 -8.74 -5.91 -4.73
N THR A 11 -9.11 -4.70 -5.13
CA THR A 11 -8.58 -3.44 -4.57
C THR A 11 -9.73 -2.55 -4.14
N ARG A 12 -9.44 -1.64 -3.22
CA ARG A 12 -10.37 -0.60 -2.79
C ARG A 12 -9.68 0.75 -2.91
N LEU A 13 -10.32 1.65 -3.65
CA LEU A 13 -9.88 3.04 -3.75
C LEU A 13 -10.60 3.90 -2.71
N VAL A 14 -9.84 4.60 -1.89
CA VAL A 14 -10.35 5.58 -0.93
C VAL A 14 -9.94 6.98 -1.38
N VAL A 15 -10.92 7.85 -1.66
CA VAL A 15 -10.69 9.24 -2.06
C VAL A 15 -11.38 10.18 -1.09
N THR A 16 -10.59 10.97 -0.36
CA THR A 16 -11.12 12.02 0.51
C THR A 16 -11.10 13.37 -0.22
N LYS A 17 -12.13 14.19 0.03
CA LYS A 17 -12.25 15.54 -0.56
C LYS A 17 -11.90 16.58 0.48
N LYS A 18 -11.14 17.61 0.10
CA LYS A 18 -10.91 18.79 0.95
C LYS A 18 -12.26 19.46 1.25
N ALA A 19 -12.47 19.87 2.49
CA ALA A 19 -13.67 20.61 2.86
C ALA A 19 -13.72 21.96 2.12
N LYS A 20 -14.94 22.39 1.76
CA LYS A 20 -15.20 23.72 1.22
C LYS A 20 -15.58 24.66 2.38
N GLY A 21 -14.95 25.82 2.50
CA GLY A 21 -15.29 26.83 3.52
C GLY A 21 -14.17 27.10 4.55
N LYS A 22 -14.52 27.70 5.70
CA LYS A 22 -13.58 28.17 6.74
C LYS A 22 -13.12 27.05 7.70
N PHE A 23 -12.94 25.82 7.23
CA PHE A 23 -12.33 24.79 8.07
C PHE A 23 -10.87 25.15 8.35
N ARG A 24 -10.42 24.96 9.60
CA ARG A 24 -8.98 25.03 9.88
C ARG A 24 -8.31 23.86 9.16
N VAL A 25 -7.19 24.13 8.48
CA VAL A 25 -6.48 23.14 7.65
C VAL A 25 -6.21 21.83 8.40
N ILE A 26 -5.86 21.93 9.69
CA ILE A 26 -5.58 20.77 10.55
C ILE A 26 -6.85 19.94 10.83
N GLU A 27 -7.99 20.59 11.07
CA GLU A 27 -9.26 19.87 11.32
C GLU A 27 -9.71 19.10 10.07
N ASP A 28 -9.54 19.71 8.89
CA ASP A 28 -9.81 19.03 7.62
C ASP A 28 -8.87 17.84 7.39
N GLU A 29 -7.58 17.97 7.72
CA GLU A 29 -6.61 16.86 7.64
C GLU A 29 -6.99 15.71 8.58
N LEU A 30 -7.30 16.00 9.84
CA LEU A 30 -7.71 14.98 10.81
C LEU A 30 -9.03 14.29 10.41
N ARG A 31 -10.00 15.05 9.87
CA ARG A 31 -11.22 14.46 9.31
C ARG A 31 -10.89 13.50 8.16
N ARG A 32 -10.06 13.92 7.20
CA ARG A 32 -9.69 13.07 6.05
C ARG A 32 -8.87 11.85 6.46
N ILE A 33 -8.04 11.95 7.50
CA ILE A 33 -7.33 10.80 8.05
C ILE A 33 -8.34 9.81 8.64
N ARG A 34 -9.31 10.25 9.45
CA ARG A 34 -10.35 9.37 9.99
C ARG A 34 -11.16 8.67 8.90
N GLU A 35 -11.52 9.38 7.83
CA GLU A 35 -12.20 8.75 6.68
C GLU A 35 -11.37 7.65 6.01
N ILE A 36 -10.04 7.79 5.99
CA ILE A 36 -9.13 6.76 5.50
C ILE A 36 -9.03 5.60 6.50
N GLU A 37 -8.94 5.91 7.80
CA GLU A 37 -8.91 4.92 8.88
C GLU A 37 -10.15 4.03 8.86
N ASP A 38 -11.34 4.63 8.80
CA ASP A 38 -12.62 3.91 8.80
C ASP A 38 -12.70 2.98 7.58
N ALA A 39 -12.40 3.50 6.39
CA ALA A 39 -12.40 2.70 5.16
C ALA A 39 -11.36 1.57 5.17
N PHE A 40 -10.21 1.81 5.80
CA PHE A 40 -9.16 0.80 5.97
C PHE A 40 -9.59 -0.27 6.97
N ILE A 41 -10.16 0.12 8.11
CA ILE A 41 -10.73 -0.79 9.11
C ILE A 41 -11.79 -1.70 8.48
N GLU A 42 -12.74 -1.13 7.73
CA GLU A 42 -13.75 -1.91 7.02
C GLU A 42 -13.12 -2.92 6.04
N PHE A 43 -12.06 -2.51 5.33
CA PHE A 43 -11.33 -3.40 4.43
C PHE A 43 -10.63 -4.53 5.19
N LEU A 44 -10.01 -4.24 6.34
CA LEU A 44 -9.39 -5.25 7.18
C LEU A 44 -10.41 -6.20 7.81
N ASP A 45 -11.60 -5.72 8.17
CA ASP A 45 -12.66 -6.56 8.75
C ASP A 45 -13.26 -7.53 7.72
N GLU A 46 -13.34 -7.10 6.46
CA GLU A 46 -13.79 -7.93 5.34
C GLU A 46 -12.79 -9.03 4.99
N TRP A 47 -11.50 -8.67 4.84
CA TRP A 47 -10.48 -9.59 4.30
C TRP A 47 -9.65 -10.30 5.38
N LYS A 48 -9.64 -9.79 6.61
CA LYS A 48 -8.91 -10.32 7.77
C LYS A 48 -7.47 -10.73 7.46
N PRO A 49 -6.64 -9.83 6.91
CA PRO A 49 -5.29 -10.20 6.51
C PRO A 49 -4.37 -10.38 7.72
N ASP A 50 -3.49 -11.38 7.67
CA ASP A 50 -2.40 -11.56 8.64
C ASP A 50 -1.23 -10.60 8.40
N VAL A 51 -1.07 -10.17 7.15
CA VAL A 51 0.06 -9.38 6.68
C VAL A 51 -0.42 -8.20 5.84
N TRP A 52 0.09 -7.01 6.15
CA TRP A 52 -0.07 -5.80 5.36
C TRP A 52 1.24 -5.43 4.65
N ALA A 53 1.27 -5.63 3.34
CA ALA A 53 2.38 -5.24 2.49
C ALA A 53 2.16 -3.84 1.90
N MET A 54 3.16 -2.95 2.04
CA MET A 54 3.07 -1.59 1.52
C MET A 54 4.39 -1.09 0.92
N GLU A 55 4.30 -0.09 0.06
CA GLU A 55 5.49 0.67 -0.34
C GLU A 55 6.00 1.48 0.86
N GLU A 56 7.32 1.48 1.07
CA GLU A 56 7.93 2.39 2.02
C GLU A 56 7.76 3.85 1.57
N PRO A 57 7.73 4.82 2.48
CA PRO A 57 7.51 6.23 2.14
C PRO A 57 8.66 6.86 1.31
N GLY A 58 9.76 6.12 1.11
CA GLY A 58 10.81 6.38 0.12
C GLY A 58 11.25 7.85 0.09
N LYS A 59 10.97 8.52 -1.04
CA LYS A 59 11.37 9.92 -1.26
C LYS A 59 10.77 10.91 -0.27
N CYS A 60 9.62 10.58 0.34
CA CYS A 60 8.98 11.45 1.31
C CYS A 60 9.86 11.66 2.55
N LEU A 61 10.61 10.63 2.95
CA LEU A 61 11.50 10.68 4.10
C LEU A 61 12.96 10.92 3.71
N MET A 62 13.23 11.45 2.51
CA MET A 62 14.60 11.79 2.12
C MET A 62 14.98 13.22 2.53
N LYS A 63 16.21 13.36 3.04
CA LYS A 63 16.88 14.65 3.18
C LYS A 63 17.95 14.81 2.11
N ARG A 64 18.01 15.98 1.48
CA ARG A 64 19.09 16.40 0.59
C ARG A 64 19.62 17.74 1.08
N ASN A 65 20.93 17.82 1.30
CA ASN A 65 21.59 19.02 1.83
C ASN A 65 20.96 19.53 3.14
N GLY A 66 20.61 18.61 4.05
CA GLY A 66 19.99 18.95 5.34
C GLY A 66 18.51 19.34 5.30
N GLN A 67 17.89 19.41 4.11
CA GLN A 67 16.48 19.76 3.93
C GLN A 67 15.66 18.55 3.46
N TRP A 68 14.41 18.46 3.91
CA TRP A 68 13.47 17.46 3.38
C TRP A 68 13.20 17.71 1.91
N VAL A 69 13.27 16.66 1.09
CA VAL A 69 12.97 16.74 -0.35
C VAL A 69 11.48 17.02 -0.58
N THR A 70 10.62 16.56 0.33
CA THR A 70 9.17 16.78 0.27
C THR A 70 8.78 18.01 1.07
N ASN A 71 7.83 18.78 0.51
CA ASN A 71 7.24 19.93 1.20
C ASN A 71 6.74 19.52 2.61
N PRO A 72 6.99 20.33 3.66
CA PRO A 72 6.62 20.00 5.03
C PRO A 72 5.15 19.59 5.25
N SER A 73 4.20 20.21 4.55
CA SER A 73 2.78 19.87 4.67
C SER A 73 2.46 18.49 4.07
N ASN A 74 3.08 18.14 2.95
CA ASN A 74 2.93 16.82 2.33
C ASN A 74 3.63 15.75 3.17
N LEU A 75 4.81 16.08 3.72
CA LEU A 75 5.54 15.22 4.64
C LEU A 75 4.72 14.93 5.90
N ARG A 76 4.13 15.96 6.52
CA ARG A 76 3.21 15.80 7.67
C ARG A 76 2.06 14.85 7.32
N THR A 77 1.39 15.08 6.20
CA THR A 77 0.23 14.29 5.77
C THR A 77 0.62 12.83 5.55
N ALA A 78 1.76 12.57 4.90
CA ALA A 78 2.29 11.22 4.72
C ALA A 78 2.59 10.58 6.08
N CYS A 79 3.36 11.23 6.95
CA CYS A 79 3.70 10.67 8.26
C CYS A 79 2.47 10.34 9.12
N LEU A 80 1.44 11.20 9.10
CA LEU A 80 0.19 10.95 9.81
C LEU A 80 -0.54 9.72 9.27
N MET A 81 -0.65 9.59 7.94
CA MET A 81 -1.27 8.43 7.31
C MET A 81 -0.51 7.13 7.62
N TRP A 82 0.82 7.14 7.50
CA TRP A 82 1.64 5.95 7.80
C TRP A 82 1.56 5.55 9.27
N GLY A 83 1.63 6.53 10.18
CA GLY A 83 1.50 6.29 11.62
C GLY A 83 0.14 5.72 11.99
N SER A 84 -0.92 6.24 11.38
CA SER A 84 -2.29 5.76 11.53
C SER A 84 -2.45 4.30 11.08
N ILE A 85 -2.08 3.98 9.83
CA ILE A 85 -2.14 2.60 9.30
C ILE A 85 -1.31 1.66 10.17
N SER A 86 -0.10 2.09 10.57
CA SER A 86 0.77 1.26 11.40
C SER A 86 0.18 0.99 12.79
N GLY A 87 -0.49 2.00 13.37
CA GLY A 87 -1.21 1.88 14.63
C GLY A 87 -2.35 0.87 14.54
N ILE A 88 -3.15 0.94 13.48
CA ILE A 88 -4.28 0.04 13.22
C ILE A 88 -3.80 -1.41 13.04
N CYS A 89 -2.80 -1.64 12.18
CA CYS A 89 -2.27 -2.98 11.96
C CYS A 89 -1.71 -3.57 13.26
N ARG A 90 -0.93 -2.80 14.03
CA ARG A 90 -0.40 -3.24 15.33
C ARG A 90 -1.52 -3.60 16.31
N ALA A 91 -2.56 -2.78 16.42
CA ALA A 91 -3.68 -3.02 17.33
C ALA A 91 -4.47 -4.29 16.97
N ARG A 92 -4.43 -4.70 15.70
CA ARG A 92 -5.12 -5.87 15.16
C ARG A 92 -4.21 -7.10 15.00
N GLY A 93 -2.94 -7.04 15.44
CA GLY A 93 -1.99 -8.14 15.31
C GLY A 93 -1.51 -8.42 13.87
N ILE A 94 -1.71 -7.46 12.96
CA ILE A 94 -1.36 -7.59 11.54
C ILE A 94 0.11 -7.20 11.35
N TYR A 95 0.89 -8.08 10.73
CA TYR A 95 2.30 -7.83 10.45
C TYR A 95 2.47 -6.88 9.28
N ILE A 96 3.29 -5.83 9.45
CA ILE A 96 3.58 -4.88 8.38
C ILE A 96 4.89 -5.27 7.71
N VAL A 97 4.87 -5.29 6.38
CA VAL A 97 6.06 -5.41 5.55
C VAL A 97 6.13 -4.23 4.59
N GLN A 98 7.33 -3.67 4.47
CA GLN A 98 7.58 -2.49 3.65
C GLN A 98 8.57 -2.83 2.55
N TYR A 99 8.27 -2.37 1.33
CA TYR A 99 9.09 -2.59 0.16
C TYR A 99 9.49 -1.27 -0.48
N THR A 100 10.73 -1.18 -0.94
CA THR A 100 11.15 -0.05 -1.77
C THR A 100 10.48 -0.12 -3.15
N SER A 101 10.22 1.03 -3.78
CA SER A 101 9.73 1.05 -5.18
C SER A 101 10.60 0.21 -6.13
N GLN A 102 11.91 0.16 -5.90
CA GLN A 102 12.84 -0.64 -6.69
C GLN A 102 12.66 -2.13 -6.46
N ALA A 103 12.44 -2.56 -5.20
CA ALA A 103 12.16 -3.94 -4.86
C ALA A 103 10.86 -4.42 -5.52
N ILE A 104 9.80 -3.60 -5.45
CA ILE A 104 8.51 -3.89 -6.09
C ILE A 104 8.69 -4.06 -7.62
N LYS A 105 9.35 -3.11 -8.28
CA LYS A 105 9.64 -3.17 -9.72
C LYS A 105 10.45 -4.40 -10.11
N LYS A 106 11.47 -4.74 -9.32
CA LYS A 106 12.30 -5.93 -9.53
C LYS A 106 11.49 -7.22 -9.37
N ALA A 107 10.67 -7.31 -8.33
CA ALA A 107 9.85 -8.48 -8.06
C ALA A 107 8.82 -8.72 -9.17
N ILE A 108 8.24 -7.66 -9.71
CA ILE A 108 7.23 -7.78 -10.76
C ILE A 108 7.90 -7.99 -12.11
N CYS A 109 8.71 -7.04 -12.57
CA CYS A 109 9.22 -7.01 -13.95
C CYS A 109 10.64 -7.57 -14.12
N GLY A 110 11.31 -8.00 -13.05
CA GLY A 110 12.73 -8.39 -13.09
C GLY A 110 13.70 -7.22 -13.27
N SER A 111 13.22 -5.97 -13.22
CA SER A 111 14.02 -4.77 -13.49
C SER A 111 13.67 -3.62 -12.54
N ASN A 112 14.70 -2.97 -11.98
CA ASN A 112 14.53 -1.79 -11.12
C ASN A 112 14.10 -0.53 -11.91
N LYS A 113 14.12 -0.58 -13.25
CA LYS A 113 13.80 0.55 -14.15
C LYS A 113 12.40 0.47 -14.75
N ALA A 114 11.61 -0.55 -14.39
CA ALA A 114 10.27 -0.73 -14.93
C ALA A 114 9.38 0.51 -14.70
N SER A 115 8.60 0.86 -15.71
CA SER A 115 7.55 1.87 -15.59
C SER A 115 6.30 1.26 -14.94
N LYS A 116 5.35 2.12 -14.54
CA LYS A 116 4.05 1.66 -14.04
C LYS A 116 3.26 0.87 -15.09
N VAL A 117 3.39 1.26 -16.36
CA VAL A 117 2.75 0.55 -17.49
C VAL A 117 3.33 -0.85 -17.65
N ASP A 118 4.66 -1.00 -17.51
CA ASP A 118 5.31 -2.31 -17.57
C ASP A 118 4.85 -3.21 -16.41
N MET A 119 4.75 -2.64 -15.21
CA MET A 119 4.27 -3.34 -14.02
C MET A 119 2.81 -3.78 -14.19
N GLU A 120 1.93 -2.90 -14.64
CA GLU A 120 0.52 -3.21 -14.86
C GLU A 120 0.36 -4.32 -15.89
N LYS A 121 1.07 -4.22 -17.03
CA LYS A 121 1.06 -5.24 -18.08
C LYS A 121 1.50 -6.60 -17.54
N GLU A 122 2.57 -6.62 -16.74
CA GLU A 122 3.09 -7.86 -16.16
C GLU A 122 2.15 -8.46 -15.11
N ILE A 123 1.53 -7.63 -14.27
CA ILE A 123 0.54 -8.09 -13.29
C ILE A 123 -0.69 -8.66 -14.02
N LYS A 124 -1.24 -7.94 -15.00
CA LYS A 124 -2.37 -8.42 -15.81
C LYS A 124 -2.06 -9.72 -16.53
N GLY A 125 -0.84 -9.87 -17.07
CA GLY A 125 -0.39 -11.10 -17.70
C GLY A 125 -0.28 -12.29 -16.74
N ARG A 126 0.00 -12.04 -15.45
CA ARG A 126 0.13 -13.10 -14.42
C ARG A 126 -1.17 -13.42 -13.72
N TYR A 127 -2.05 -12.43 -13.57
CA TYR A 127 -3.31 -12.49 -12.84
C TYR A 127 -4.46 -12.07 -13.76
N GLY A 128 -4.70 -12.85 -14.82
CA GLY A 128 -5.69 -12.52 -15.86
C GLY A 128 -7.13 -12.37 -15.36
N ASP A 129 -7.47 -13.05 -14.26
CA ASP A 129 -8.80 -13.02 -13.65
C ASP A 129 -8.99 -11.84 -12.67
N TYR A 130 -7.94 -11.06 -12.41
CA TYR A 130 -8.00 -9.92 -11.50
C TYR A 130 -8.70 -8.73 -12.16
N THR A 131 -9.90 -8.41 -11.68
CA THR A 131 -10.78 -7.36 -12.23
C THR A 131 -10.85 -6.10 -11.36
N GLY A 132 -10.12 -6.04 -10.25
CA GLY A 132 -10.17 -4.94 -9.29
C GLY A 132 -9.64 -3.59 -9.82
N TRP A 133 -9.04 -3.56 -11.01
CA TRP A 133 -8.44 -2.36 -11.60
C TRP A 133 -9.40 -1.16 -11.60
N ALA A 134 -8.94 -0.06 -11.02
CA ALA A 134 -9.63 1.22 -11.03
C ALA A 134 -9.82 1.69 -12.47
N THR A 135 -11.07 1.96 -12.82
CA THR A 135 -11.45 2.43 -14.16
C THR A 135 -11.12 3.90 -14.40
N SER A 136 -10.75 4.64 -13.35
CA SER A 136 -10.47 6.07 -13.41
C SER A 136 -8.99 6.36 -13.65
N LYS A 137 -8.69 7.07 -14.75
CA LYS A 137 -7.33 7.55 -15.09
C LYS A 137 -6.70 8.49 -14.05
N LYS A 138 -7.46 8.96 -13.05
CA LYS A 138 -6.97 9.88 -12.01
C LYS A 138 -6.25 9.17 -10.85
N VAL A 139 -6.11 7.85 -10.92
CA VAL A 139 -5.61 7.00 -9.84
C VAL A 139 -4.35 6.30 -10.32
N GLU A 140 -3.21 6.95 -10.18
CA GLU A 140 -1.92 6.45 -10.69
C GLU A 140 -1.28 5.37 -9.81
N HIS A 141 -1.84 5.07 -8.62
CA HIS A 141 -1.12 4.36 -7.56
C HIS A 141 -1.65 2.95 -7.23
N GLU A 142 -2.67 2.46 -7.93
CA GLU A 142 -3.17 1.10 -7.69
C GLU A 142 -2.09 0.04 -8.00
N VAL A 143 -1.33 0.25 -9.08
CA VAL A 143 -0.23 -0.63 -9.49
C VAL A 143 0.84 -0.74 -8.38
N ASP A 144 1.05 0.33 -7.60
CA ASP A 144 1.99 0.33 -6.48
C ASP A 144 1.46 -0.56 -5.33
N ALA A 145 0.16 -0.46 -5.01
CA ALA A 145 -0.50 -1.26 -3.97
C ALA A 145 -0.57 -2.76 -4.33
N VAL A 146 -1.06 -3.08 -5.52
CA VAL A 146 -1.08 -4.47 -6.02
C VAL A 146 0.35 -5.00 -6.13
N GLY A 147 1.27 -4.16 -6.57
CA GLY A 147 2.68 -4.53 -6.69
C GLY A 147 3.31 -4.90 -5.34
N ALA A 148 3.00 -4.18 -4.26
CA ALA A 148 3.47 -4.52 -2.92
C ALA A 148 2.95 -5.88 -2.46
N ALA A 149 1.66 -6.18 -2.67
CA ALA A 149 1.07 -7.49 -2.35
C ALA A 149 1.73 -8.63 -3.16
N VAL A 150 1.89 -8.44 -4.47
CA VAL A 150 2.56 -9.41 -5.35
C VAL A 150 4.01 -9.64 -4.94
N THR A 151 4.69 -8.59 -4.48
CA THR A 151 6.07 -8.69 -3.97
C THR A 151 6.11 -9.53 -2.71
N ALA A 152 5.18 -9.31 -1.77
CA ALA A 152 5.10 -10.08 -0.54
C ALA A 152 4.90 -11.58 -0.77
N PHE A 153 4.10 -12.00 -1.76
CA PHE A 153 3.94 -13.41 -2.10
C PHE A 153 5.23 -14.09 -2.58
N LYS A 154 6.22 -13.32 -3.04
CA LYS A 154 7.50 -13.87 -3.51
C LYS A 154 8.54 -13.98 -2.40
N GLU A 155 8.27 -13.42 -1.23
CA GLU A 155 9.22 -13.40 -0.12
C GLU A 155 9.14 -14.69 0.70
N PRO A 156 10.23 -15.49 0.80
CA PRO A 156 10.21 -16.75 1.54
C PRO A 156 9.88 -16.58 3.03
N PHE A 157 10.25 -15.43 3.62
CA PHE A 157 9.96 -15.16 5.02
C PHE A 157 8.47 -14.91 5.28
N ILE A 158 7.74 -14.36 4.30
CA ILE A 158 6.27 -14.21 4.39
C ILE A 158 5.61 -15.58 4.40
N MET A 159 6.03 -16.49 3.52
CA MET A 159 5.51 -17.86 3.53
C MET A 159 5.82 -18.59 4.84
N THR A 160 6.99 -18.34 5.43
CA THR A 160 7.35 -18.90 6.74
C THR A 160 6.52 -18.29 7.87
N LEU A 161 6.26 -16.98 7.82
CA LEU A 161 5.42 -16.27 8.78
C LEU A 161 4.00 -16.81 8.74
N LEU A 162 3.39 -16.89 7.55
CA LEU A 162 2.02 -17.39 7.37
C LEU A 162 1.87 -18.83 7.88
N ARG A 163 2.82 -19.72 7.56
CA ARG A 163 2.81 -21.09 8.10
C ARG A 163 2.83 -21.15 9.62
N LYS A 164 3.59 -20.27 10.28
CA LYS A 164 3.64 -20.21 11.75
C LYS A 164 2.33 -19.72 12.36
N LEU A 165 1.64 -18.81 11.68
CA LEU A 165 0.34 -18.30 12.10
C LEU A 165 -0.75 -19.37 11.93
N GLU A 166 -0.73 -20.11 10.82
CA GLU A 166 -1.64 -21.23 10.56
C GLU A 166 -1.41 -22.41 11.52
N SER A 167 -0.14 -22.69 11.86
CA SER A 167 0.20 -23.79 12.76
C SER A 167 -0.14 -23.52 14.23
N GLY A 168 -0.67 -22.33 14.54
CA GLY A 168 -1.07 -21.93 15.89
C GLY A 168 0.05 -22.14 16.90
N ALA A 169 1.14 -21.36 16.77
CA ALA A 169 2.13 -21.26 17.84
C ALA A 169 1.47 -21.17 19.23
#